data_AF-G3ANY8-F1
#
_entry.id   AF-G3ANY8-F1
#
_cell.length_a   1.000
_cell.length_b   1.000
_cell.length_c   1.000
_cell.angle_alpha   90.00
_cell.angle_beta   90.00
_cell.angle_gamma   90.00
#
_symmetry.space_group_name_H-M   'P 1'
#
loop_
_entity.id
_entity.type
_entity.pdbx_description
1 polymer ?
#
loop_
_entity_poly.entity_id
_entity_poly.type
_entity_poly.pdbx_seq_one_letter_code
_entity_poly.pdbx_strand_id
1 'polypeptide(L)'
;MAPPIPVYSANEIKGQYSEQLNNPEKYECQLKSLTQHECTFRPASLDGSRPLEIICLPFKRIFQRCLIPKTIKKDGQKVVVKNWVNIEITNSETNQDLFDPNSKYAGDVKDFMSTEHELKKFLEQEAEGHL
;
A
#
# COMPACT_ATOMS: atom_id res chain seq x y z
N MET A 1 10.13 16.59 -16.64
CA MET A 1 10.23 15.44 -15.73
C MET A 1 9.48 15.80 -14.46
N ALA A 2 8.52 14.98 -14.00
CA ALA A 2 7.86 15.22 -12.72
C ALA A 2 8.86 14.96 -11.57
N PRO A 3 8.82 15.75 -10.49
CA PRO A 3 9.67 15.48 -9.34
C PRO A 3 9.33 14.11 -8.73
N PRO A 4 10.31 13.43 -8.10
CA PRO A 4 10.06 12.16 -7.42
C PRO A 4 9.00 12.36 -6.33
N ILE A 5 8.05 11.44 -6.27
CA ILE A 5 7.03 11.43 -5.22
C ILE A 5 7.70 10.89 -3.95
N PRO A 6 7.73 11.65 -2.84
CA PRO A 6 8.29 11.15 -1.60
C PRO A 6 7.47 9.97 -1.08
N VAL A 7 8.16 8.89 -0.68
CA VAL A 7 7.57 7.74 -0.03
C VAL A 7 7.82 7.88 1.47
N TYR A 8 6.75 7.96 2.24
CA TYR A 8 6.83 8.13 3.69
C TYR A 8 6.58 6.81 4.41
N SER A 9 7.37 6.54 5.45
CA SER A 9 7.09 5.50 6.43
C SER A 9 5.89 5.86 7.30
N ALA A 10 5.31 4.85 7.95
CA ALA A 10 4.19 5.05 8.87
C ALA A 10 4.51 6.03 10.02
N ASN A 11 5.76 6.04 10.51
CA ASN A 11 6.20 6.94 11.57
C ASN A 11 6.31 8.39 11.07
N GLU A 12 6.80 8.60 9.84
CA GLU A 12 6.84 9.93 9.23
C GLU A 12 5.44 10.48 8.99
N ILE A 13 4.51 9.64 8.53
CA ILE A 13 3.09 10.01 8.38
C ILE A 13 2.50 10.43 9.72
N LYS A 14 2.72 9.64 10.79
CA LYS A 14 2.25 9.98 12.14
C LYS A 14 2.86 11.28 12.65
N GLY A 15 4.14 11.52 12.41
CA GLY A 15 4.80 12.77 12.79
C GLY A 15 4.22 13.98 12.06
N GLN A 16 4.12 13.89 10.73
CA GLN A 16 3.68 14.98 9.86
C GLN A 16 2.20 15.32 10.01
N TYR A 17 1.35 14.32 10.25
CA TYR A 17 -0.11 14.47 10.26
C TYR A 17 -0.75 14.16 11.62
N SER A 18 0.03 14.16 12.71
CA SER A 18 -0.45 13.85 14.07
C SER A 18 -1.71 14.63 14.46
N GLU A 19 -1.77 15.92 14.13
CA GLU A 19 -2.89 16.78 14.50
C GLU A 19 -4.19 16.38 13.78
N GLN A 20 -4.10 16.03 12.49
CA GLN A 20 -5.23 15.61 11.67
C GLN A 20 -5.72 14.22 12.06
N LEU A 21 -4.78 13.32 12.39
CA LEU A 21 -5.08 11.96 12.85
C LEU A 21 -5.77 11.98 14.23
N ASN A 22 -5.33 12.87 15.13
CA ASN A 22 -5.88 12.96 16.49
C ASN A 22 -7.15 13.84 16.60
N ASN A 23 -7.37 14.78 15.65
CA ASN A 23 -8.51 15.70 15.68
C ASN A 23 -9.28 15.67 14.35
N PRO A 24 -9.91 14.54 13.98
CA PRO A 24 -10.55 14.37 12.68
C PRO A 24 -11.68 15.40 12.42
N GLU A 25 -12.44 15.76 13.45
CA GLU A 25 -13.56 16.70 13.34
C GLU A 25 -13.10 18.12 12.96
N LYS A 26 -11.98 18.58 13.54
CA LYS A 26 -11.40 19.90 13.26
C LYS A 26 -11.03 20.07 11.78
N TYR A 27 -10.59 18.97 11.16
CA TYR A 27 -10.08 18.95 9.79
C TYR A 27 -11.07 18.33 8.79
N GLU A 28 -12.35 18.20 9.16
CA GLU A 28 -13.41 17.64 8.31
C GLU A 28 -13.01 16.29 7.68
N CYS A 29 -12.29 15.45 8.45
CA CYS A 29 -11.70 14.23 7.95
C CYS A 29 -12.77 13.18 7.63
N GLN A 30 -12.60 12.47 6.52
CA GLN A 30 -13.46 11.37 6.09
C GLN A 30 -12.64 10.11 5.88
N LEU A 31 -13.17 8.98 6.34
CA LEU A 31 -12.58 7.67 6.05
C LEU A 31 -12.88 7.29 4.58
N LYS A 32 -11.85 6.88 3.85
CA LYS A 32 -11.93 6.35 2.49
C LYS A 32 -11.15 5.05 2.43
N SER A 33 -11.62 4.12 1.61
CA SER A 33 -10.93 2.86 1.35
C SER A 33 -10.74 2.65 -0.13
N LEU A 34 -9.62 2.06 -0.51
CA LEU A 34 -9.33 1.59 -1.86
C LEU A 34 -8.93 0.13 -1.77
N THR A 35 -9.57 -0.74 -2.54
CA THR A 35 -9.10 -2.13 -2.69
C THR A 35 -8.25 -2.20 -3.96
N GLN A 36 -7.00 -2.57 -3.82
CA GLN A 36 -6.09 -2.87 -4.93
C GLN A 36 -5.78 -4.36 -4.90
N HIS A 37 -5.38 -4.95 -6.02
CA HIS A 37 -4.93 -6.33 -6.02
C HIS A 37 -3.41 -6.34 -5.91
N GLU A 38 -2.91 -7.01 -4.87
CA GLU A 38 -1.49 -7.32 -4.73
C GLU A 38 -1.23 -8.66 -5.40
N CYS A 39 -0.31 -8.72 -6.35
CA CYS A 39 -0.10 -9.89 -7.18
C CYS A 39 1.34 -10.38 -7.07
N THR A 40 1.49 -11.69 -6.97
CA THR A 40 2.75 -12.41 -7.14
C THR A 40 2.67 -13.26 -8.40
N PHE A 41 3.82 -13.72 -8.89
CA PHE A 41 3.89 -14.64 -10.01
C PHE A 41 4.77 -15.82 -9.66
N ARG A 42 4.29 -17.00 -10.02
CA ARG A 42 4.99 -18.26 -9.90
C ARG A 42 5.70 -18.54 -11.22
N PRO A 43 7.04 -18.54 -11.26
CA PRO A 43 7.78 -18.77 -12.49
C PRO A 43 7.38 -20.09 -13.16
N ALA A 44 7.36 -20.06 -14.50
CA ALA A 44 7.21 -21.27 -15.28
C ALA A 44 8.38 -22.23 -14.98
N SER A 45 8.09 -23.53 -14.95
CA SER A 45 9.15 -24.51 -14.74
C SER A 45 10.03 -24.62 -15.99
N LEU A 46 11.34 -24.77 -15.80
CA LEU A 46 12.32 -24.90 -16.88
C LEU A 46 12.10 -26.16 -17.73
N ASP A 47 11.50 -27.20 -17.14
CA ASP A 47 11.14 -28.45 -17.81
C ASP A 47 9.77 -28.38 -18.52
N GLY A 48 9.09 -27.23 -18.50
CA GLY A 48 7.79 -27.02 -19.13
C GLY A 48 6.62 -27.71 -18.41
N SER A 49 6.83 -28.32 -17.24
CA SER A 49 5.77 -29.03 -16.49
C SER A 49 4.72 -28.10 -15.89
N ARG A 50 5.07 -26.82 -15.67
CA ARG A 50 4.21 -25.81 -15.04
C ARG A 50 4.27 -24.49 -15.80
N PRO A 51 3.12 -23.94 -16.25
CA PRO A 51 3.07 -22.61 -16.85
C PRO A 51 3.28 -21.51 -15.81
N LEU A 52 3.55 -20.29 -16.27
CA LEU A 52 3.53 -19.09 -15.43
C LEU A 52 2.13 -18.91 -14.83
N GLU A 53 2.07 -18.71 -13.51
CA GLU A 53 0.81 -18.50 -12.80
C GLU A 53 0.87 -17.15 -12.05
N ILE A 54 -0.21 -16.38 -12.11
CA ILE A 54 -0.34 -15.09 -11.42
C ILE A 54 -1.38 -15.25 -10.32
N ILE A 55 -0.98 -14.97 -9.08
CA ILE A 55 -1.84 -15.09 -7.91
C ILE A 55 -2.04 -13.67 -7.35
N CYS A 56 -3.28 -13.23 -7.26
CA CYS A 56 -3.62 -11.88 -6.80
C CYS A 56 -4.54 -11.93 -5.58
N LEU A 57 -4.19 -11.18 -4.55
CA LEU A 57 -4.99 -11.01 -3.33
C LEU A 57 -5.60 -9.61 -3.28
N PRO A 58 -6.85 -9.46 -2.83
CA PRO A 58 -7.44 -8.15 -2.62
C PRO A 58 -6.82 -7.51 -1.37
N PHE A 59 -6.05 -6.45 -1.58
CA PHE A 59 -5.42 -5.66 -0.52
C PHE A 59 -6.18 -4.34 -0.32
N LYS A 60 -6.78 -4.19 0.85
CA LYS A 60 -7.47 -2.95 1.25
C LYS A 60 -6.46 -1.96 1.80
N ARG A 61 -6.49 -0.74 1.25
CA ARG A 61 -5.80 0.44 1.75
C ARG A 61 -6.81 1.40 2.34
N ILE A 62 -6.49 1.95 3.51
CA ILE A 62 -7.36 2.88 4.23
C ILE A 62 -6.69 4.25 4.25
N PHE A 63 -7.48 5.27 3.93
CA PHE A 63 -7.05 6.66 3.93
C PHE A 63 -7.97 7.50 4.79
N GLN A 64 -7.38 8.39 5.57
CA GLN A 64 -8.10 9.49 6.20
C GLN A 64 -7.93 10.73 5.33
N ARG A 65 -9.01 11.15 4.66
CA ARG A 65 -9.02 12.32 3.78
C ARG A 65 -9.42 13.56 4.57
N CYS A 66 -8.50 14.47 4.79
CA CYS A 66 -8.67 15.66 5.64
C CYS A 66 -8.55 16.96 4.84
N LEU A 67 -9.25 18.00 5.28
CA LEU A 67 -9.21 19.34 4.72
C LEU A 67 -8.21 20.22 5.49
N ILE A 68 -7.02 20.39 4.93
CA ILE A 68 -5.88 21.05 5.61
C ILE A 68 -5.71 22.48 5.08
N PRO A 69 -5.59 23.50 5.95
CA PRO A 69 -5.25 24.85 5.54
C PRO A 69 -3.77 24.91 5.09
N LYS A 70 -3.54 25.47 3.90
CA LYS A 70 -2.21 25.69 3.33
C LYS A 70 -2.06 27.16 2.97
N THR A 71 -1.00 27.78 3.45
CA THR A 71 -0.64 29.14 3.06
C THR A 71 0.08 29.10 1.72
N ILE A 72 -0.51 29.73 0.71
CA ILE A 72 0.10 29.92 -0.61
C ILE A 72 0.40 31.39 -0.85
N LYS A 73 1.39 31.69 -1.68
CA LYS A 73 1.59 33.04 -2.20
C LYS A 73 0.83 33.17 -3.51
N LYS A 74 -0.13 34.10 -3.56
CA LYS A 74 -0.87 34.46 -4.78
C LYS A 74 -0.70 35.97 -4.97
N ASP A 75 -0.16 36.37 -6.12
CA ASP A 75 0.07 37.78 -6.47
C ASP A 75 0.86 38.56 -5.41
N GLY A 76 1.87 37.92 -4.82
CA GLY A 76 2.71 38.50 -3.75
C GLY A 76 2.09 38.49 -2.35
N GLN A 77 0.80 38.19 -2.20
CA GLN A 77 0.12 38.10 -0.91
C GLN A 77 0.03 36.65 -0.40
N LYS A 78 0.14 36.48 0.93
CA LYS A 78 -0.08 35.19 1.59
C LYS A 78 -1.58 34.97 1.76
N VAL A 79 -2.12 33.94 1.11
CA VAL A 79 -3.53 33.55 1.23
C VAL A 79 -3.60 32.15 1.82
N VAL A 80 -4.52 31.93 2.76
CA VAL A 80 -4.80 30.60 3.31
C VAL A 80 -5.87 29.95 2.46
N VAL A 81 -5.52 28.83 1.82
CA VAL A 81 -6.47 28.00 1.06
C VAL A 81 -6.63 26.67 1.76
N LYS A 82 -7.82 26.07 1.65
CA LYS A 82 -8.06 24.72 2.17
C LYS A 82 -7.82 23.70 1.06
N ASN A 83 -7.09 22.62 1.34
CA ASN A 83 -6.83 21.54 0.39
C ASN A 83 -7.12 20.18 1.00
N TRP A 84 -7.68 19.27 0.20
CA TRP A 84 -7.88 17.88 0.62
C TRP A 84 -6.57 17.11 0.52
N VAL A 85 -6.22 16.40 1.58
CA VAL A 85 -5.05 15.52 1.65
C VAL A 85 -5.51 14.14 2.06
N ASN A 86 -5.04 13.11 1.34
CA ASN A 86 -5.27 11.72 1.69
C ASN A 86 -4.08 11.24 2.52
N ILE A 87 -4.34 10.87 3.78
CA ILE A 87 -3.33 10.36 4.70
C ILE A 87 -3.54 8.84 4.78
N GLU A 88 -2.56 8.06 4.33
CA GLU A 88 -2.65 6.61 4.44
C GLU A 88 -2.54 6.17 5.89
N ILE A 89 -3.50 5.37 6.34
CA ILE A 89 -3.56 4.80 7.70
C ILE A 89 -3.69 3.27 7.66
N THR A 90 -3.42 2.66 6.51
CA THR A 90 -3.29 1.20 6.35
C THR A 90 -2.25 0.66 7.34
N ASN A 91 -2.59 -0.39 8.05
CA ASN A 91 -1.71 -1.04 9.03
C ASN A 91 -1.78 -2.57 8.90
N SER A 92 -1.00 -3.28 9.73
CA SER A 92 -0.96 -4.75 9.75
C SER A 92 -2.28 -5.42 10.14
N GLU A 93 -3.24 -4.68 10.69
CA GLU A 93 -4.55 -5.18 11.09
C GLU A 93 -5.60 -5.03 9.97
N THR A 94 -5.35 -4.14 9.00
CA THR A 94 -6.32 -3.74 7.98
C THR A 94 -6.81 -4.89 7.10
N ASN A 95 -5.96 -5.90 6.87
CA ASN A 95 -6.21 -7.05 6.00
C ASN A 95 -6.08 -8.38 6.75
N GLN A 96 -6.20 -8.39 8.09
CA GLN A 96 -6.09 -9.63 8.87
C GLN A 96 -7.17 -10.66 8.54
N ASP A 97 -8.33 -10.21 8.03
CA ASP A 97 -9.42 -11.05 7.57
C ASP A 97 -9.04 -11.95 6.38
N LEU A 98 -8.00 -11.58 5.61
CA LEU A 98 -7.47 -12.44 4.56
C LEU A 98 -6.80 -13.69 5.14
N PHE A 99 -6.21 -13.59 6.33
CA PHE A 99 -5.46 -14.66 6.98
C PHE A 99 -6.33 -15.58 7.85
N ASP A 100 -7.64 -15.31 7.98
CA ASP A 100 -8.56 -16.22 8.66
C ASP A 100 -8.61 -17.57 7.90
N PRO A 101 -8.40 -18.72 8.56
CA PRO A 101 -8.54 -20.03 7.93
C PRO A 101 -9.91 -20.28 7.28
N ASN A 102 -10.95 -19.59 7.72
CA ASN A 102 -12.31 -19.66 7.17
C ASN A 102 -12.56 -18.60 6.07
N SER A 103 -11.57 -17.76 5.75
CA SER A 103 -11.67 -16.79 4.67
C SER A 103 -11.81 -17.50 3.33
N LYS A 104 -12.63 -16.93 2.44
CA LYS A 104 -12.71 -17.39 1.05
C LYS A 104 -11.38 -17.28 0.29
N TYR A 105 -10.42 -16.51 0.82
CA TYR A 105 -9.08 -16.31 0.27
C TYR A 105 -8.01 -17.16 0.96
N ALA A 106 -8.36 -18.03 1.92
CA ALA A 106 -7.37 -18.77 2.71
C ALA A 106 -6.42 -19.63 1.84
N GLY A 107 -6.96 -20.24 0.78
CA GLY A 107 -6.17 -20.97 -0.22
C GLY A 107 -5.22 -20.04 -0.98
N ASP A 108 -5.76 -18.96 -1.53
CA ASP A 108 -4.99 -17.98 -2.31
C ASP A 108 -3.87 -17.34 -1.48
N VAL A 109 -4.11 -17.06 -0.19
CA VAL A 109 -3.09 -16.50 0.72
C VAL A 109 -1.96 -17.48 0.93
N LYS A 110 -2.27 -18.77 1.15
CA LYS A 110 -1.24 -19.80 1.28
C LYS A 110 -0.41 -19.92 0.01
N ASP A 111 -1.06 -19.93 -1.15
CA ASP A 111 -0.40 -20.04 -2.44
C ASP A 111 0.43 -18.79 -2.76
N PHE A 112 -0.07 -17.61 -2.43
CA PHE A 112 0.65 -16.34 -2.55
C PHE A 112 1.93 -16.36 -1.72
N MET A 113 1.84 -16.68 -0.42
CA MET A 113 3.00 -16.70 0.48
C MET A 113 4.04 -17.75 0.08
N SER A 114 3.60 -18.93 -0.37
CA SER A 114 4.50 -19.95 -0.93
C SER A 114 5.22 -19.44 -2.17
N THR A 115 4.48 -18.77 -3.06
CA THR A 115 5.01 -18.26 -4.32
C THR A 115 5.99 -17.11 -4.10
N GLU A 116 5.72 -16.18 -3.20
CA GLU A 116 6.65 -15.11 -2.82
C GLU A 116 7.97 -15.68 -2.27
N HIS A 117 7.89 -16.75 -1.48
CA HIS A 117 9.09 -17.41 -0.97
C HIS A 117 9.88 -18.14 -2.07
N GLU A 118 9.21 -18.80 -3.02
CA GLU A 118 9.85 -19.37 -4.22
C GLU A 118 10.50 -18.28 -5.09
N LEU A 119 9.77 -17.19 -5.35
CA LEU A 119 10.23 -16.06 -6.16
C LEU A 119 11.44 -15.39 -5.54
N LYS A 120 11.43 -15.16 -4.22
CA LYS A 120 12.57 -14.62 -3.50
C LYS A 120 13.83 -15.47 -3.70
N LYS A 121 13.70 -16.80 -3.53
CA LYS A 121 14.83 -17.73 -3.76
C LYS A 121 15.33 -17.69 -5.19
N PHE A 122 14.42 -17.64 -6.16
CA PHE A 122 14.76 -17.54 -7.57
C PHE A 122 15.57 -16.26 -7.86
N LEU A 123 15.10 -15.10 -7.36
CA LEU A 123 15.80 -13.82 -7.54
C LEU A 123 17.16 -13.78 -6.83
N GLU A 124 17.28 -14.41 -5.66
CA GLU A 124 18.57 -14.57 -4.95
C GLU A 124 19.55 -15.41 -5.78
N GLN A 125 19.10 -16.51 -6.38
CA GLN A 125 19.92 -17.35 -7.26
C GLN A 125 20.35 -16.62 -8.54
N GLU A 126 19.45 -15.84 -9.17
CA GLU A 126 19.81 -15.02 -10.33
C GLU A 126 20.85 -13.96 -9.97
N ALA A 127 20.69 -13.29 -8.82
CA ALA A 127 21.62 -12.27 -8.37
C ALA A 127 23.03 -12.82 -8.08
N GLU A 128 23.12 -14.08 -7.62
CA GLU A 128 24.38 -14.79 -7.37
C GLU A 128 24.97 -15.45 -8.64
N GLY A 129 24.25 -15.43 -9.77
CA GLY A 129 24.70 -16.03 -11.03
C GLY A 129 24.62 -17.57 -11.06
N HIS A 130 23.74 -18.16 -10.25
CA HIS A 130 23.56 -19.61 -10.12
C HIS A 130 22.47 -20.19 -11.05
N LEU A 131 21.94 -19.39 -11.99
CA LEU A 131 20.90 -19.74 -12.96
C LEU A 131 21.38 -19.56 -14.41
#